data_AF-A0A963HBR6-F1
#
_entry.id   AF-A0A963HBR6-F1
#
_cell.length_a   1.000
_cell.length_b   1.000
_cell.length_c   1.000
_cell.angle_alpha   90.00
_cell.angle_beta   90.00
_cell.angle_gamma   90.00
#
_symmetry.space_group_name_H-M   'P 1'
#
loop_
_entity.id
_entity.type
_entity.pdbx_description
1 polymer ?
#
loop_
_entity_poly.entity_id
_entity_poly.type
_entity_poly.pdbx_seq_one_letter_code
_entity_poly.pdbx_strand_id
1 'polypeptide(L)'
;DLIQYTLAIDRSDEQVSHLYDPLHPAVLMLLAHTISSAEKVHIPVSICGELAGDPSLTRLLLGMGLRQFSMHPAQILAVKQRIMQANCSELAPIVRRLLRHEEPAKIREQLEKLNA
;
A
#
# COMPACT_ATOMS: atom_id res chain seq x y z
N ASP A 1 3.77 -12.83 0.83
CA ASP A 1 4.35 -13.41 -0.41
C ASP A 1 5.06 -12.38 -1.26
N LEU A 2 4.36 -11.38 -1.83
CA LEU A 2 5.02 -10.36 -2.67
C LEU A 2 6.24 -9.73 -1.97
N ILE A 3 6.08 -9.28 -0.73
CA ILE A 3 7.16 -8.69 0.08
C ILE A 3 8.31 -9.69 0.29
N GLN A 4 7.98 -10.90 0.73
CA GLN A 4 8.94 -11.97 0.99
C GLN A 4 9.80 -12.30 -0.24
N TYR A 5 9.19 -12.46 -1.41
CA TYR A 5 9.93 -12.73 -2.65
C TYR A 5 10.66 -11.51 -3.20
N THR A 6 10.11 -10.30 -3.04
CA THR A 6 10.75 -9.06 -3.51
C THR A 6 12.00 -8.73 -2.71
N LEU A 7 11.97 -8.96 -1.39
CA LEU A 7 13.05 -8.61 -0.49
C LEU A 7 13.95 -9.80 -0.14
N ALA A 8 13.61 -11.01 -0.59
CA ALA A 8 14.28 -12.27 -0.24
C ALA A 8 14.35 -12.50 1.29
N ILE A 9 13.25 -12.23 2.00
CA ILE A 9 13.14 -12.34 3.46
C ILE A 9 12.00 -13.28 3.84
N ASP A 10 12.30 -14.34 4.60
CA ASP A 10 11.28 -15.17 5.20
C ASP A 10 10.71 -14.51 6.46
N ARG A 11 9.40 -14.25 6.47
CA ARG A 11 8.70 -13.68 7.64
C ARG A 11 8.61 -14.63 8.83
N SER A 12 8.85 -15.93 8.62
CA SER A 12 8.81 -16.96 9.67
C SER A 12 10.17 -17.16 10.33
N ASP A 13 11.25 -16.63 9.73
CA ASP A 13 12.60 -16.73 10.26
C ASP A 13 12.91 -15.53 11.17
N GLU A 14 12.97 -15.76 12.47
CA GLU A 14 13.22 -14.74 13.49
C GLU A 14 14.54 -13.97 13.29
N GLN A 15 15.52 -14.55 12.60
CA GLN A 15 16.81 -13.89 12.35
C GLN A 15 16.68 -12.72 11.38
N VAL A 16 15.70 -12.76 10.46
CA VAL A 16 15.56 -11.79 9.36
C VAL A 16 14.18 -11.15 9.26
N SER A 17 13.18 -11.65 10.00
CA SER A 17 11.78 -11.17 9.93
C SER A 17 11.64 -9.66 10.22
N HIS A 18 12.54 -9.08 11.01
CA HIS A 18 12.58 -7.65 11.28
C HIS A 18 12.87 -6.77 10.05
N LEU A 19 13.41 -7.35 8.97
CA LEU A 19 13.63 -6.67 7.69
C LEU A 19 12.39 -6.71 6.78
N TYR A 20 11.34 -7.45 7.16
CA TYR A 20 10.08 -7.51 6.41
C TYR A 20 9.36 -6.15 6.49
N ASP A 21 9.40 -5.38 5.40
CA ASP A 21 8.83 -4.03 5.36
C ASP A 21 7.82 -3.88 4.20
N PRO A 22 6.51 -3.73 4.49
CA PRO A 22 5.50 -3.46 3.46
C PRO A 22 5.67 -2.08 2.80
N LEU A 23 6.39 -1.14 3.44
CA LEU A 23 6.68 0.19 2.92
C LEU A 23 8.01 0.27 2.18
N HIS A 24 8.68 -0.85 1.96
CA HIS A 24 9.92 -0.87 1.19
C HIS A 24 9.69 -0.29 -0.22
N PRO A 25 10.54 0.64 -0.73
CA PRO A 25 10.32 1.31 -2.01
C PRO A 25 10.07 0.35 -3.17
N ALA A 26 10.84 -0.76 -3.24
CA ALA A 26 10.66 -1.78 -4.27
C ALA A 26 9.25 -2.42 -4.26
N VAL A 27 8.69 -2.69 -3.08
CA VAL A 27 7.34 -3.26 -2.93
C VAL A 27 6.29 -2.24 -3.37
N LEU A 28 6.42 -0.99 -2.91
CA LEU A 28 5.48 0.08 -3.28
C LEU A 28 5.51 0.38 -4.78
N MET A 29 6.69 0.34 -5.40
CA MET A 29 6.84 0.47 -6.85
C MET A 29 6.15 -0.68 -7.59
N LEU A 30 6.33 -1.93 -7.16
CA LEU A 30 5.67 -3.09 -7.77
C LEU A 30 4.15 -2.99 -7.69
N LEU A 31 3.60 -2.58 -6.54
CA LEU A 31 2.16 -2.35 -6.38
C LEU A 31 1.68 -1.24 -7.32
N ALA A 32 2.30 -0.05 -7.28
CA ALA A 32 1.90 1.08 -8.12
C ALA A 32 2.02 0.78 -9.62
N HIS A 33 3.08 0.07 -10.02
CA HIS A 33 3.28 -0.34 -11.41
C HIS A 33 2.22 -1.35 -11.87
N THR A 34 1.89 -2.35 -11.04
CA THR A 34 0.87 -3.35 -11.34
C THR A 34 -0.51 -2.70 -11.48
N ILE A 35 -0.89 -1.85 -10.52
CA ILE A 35 -2.17 -1.14 -10.51
C ILE A 35 -2.29 -0.25 -11.75
N SER A 36 -1.30 0.61 -12.01
CA SER A 36 -1.33 1.54 -13.15
C SER A 36 -1.29 0.83 -14.51
N SER A 37 -0.63 -0.33 -14.60
CA SER A 37 -0.58 -1.10 -15.84
C SER A 37 -1.94 -1.76 -16.14
N ALA A 38 -2.61 -2.30 -15.12
CA ALA A 38 -3.93 -2.88 -15.27
C ALA A 38 -5.02 -1.84 -15.56
N GLU A 39 -4.92 -0.65 -14.94
CA GLU A 39 -5.84 0.47 -15.18
C GLU A 39 -5.84 0.91 -16.65
N LYS A 40 -4.65 0.98 -17.29
CA LYS A 40 -4.50 1.34 -18.72
C LYS A 40 -5.24 0.42 -19.68
N VAL A 41 -5.49 -0.83 -19.27
CA VAL A 41 -6.20 -1.85 -20.05
C VAL A 41 -7.56 -2.18 -19.46
N HIS A 42 -8.04 -1.38 -18.49
CA HIS A 42 -9.33 -1.54 -17.82
C HIS A 42 -9.53 -2.90 -17.13
N ILE A 43 -8.45 -3.50 -16.62
CA ILE A 43 -8.51 -4.74 -15.83
C ILE A 43 -8.45 -4.36 -14.34
N PRO A 44 -9.41 -4.80 -13.51
CA PRO A 44 -9.38 -4.52 -12.08
C PRO A 44 -8.24 -5.30 -11.38
N VAL A 45 -7.58 -4.63 -10.43
CA VAL A 45 -6.63 -5.24 -9.51
C VAL A 45 -7.23 -5.23 -8.11
N SER A 46 -7.09 -6.36 -7.42
CA SER A 46 -7.48 -6.52 -6.02
C SER A 46 -6.25 -6.85 -5.18
N ILE A 47 -6.15 -6.25 -4.00
CA ILE A 47 -5.19 -6.66 -2.98
C ILE A 47 -5.94 -7.41 -1.88
N CYS A 48 -5.44 -8.60 -1.56
CA CYS A 48 -5.89 -9.39 -0.43
C CYS A 48 -4.82 -9.45 0.67
N GLY A 49 -5.25 -9.83 1.87
CA GLY A 49 -4.38 -10.03 3.01
C GLY A 49 -4.27 -8.80 3.92
N GLU A 50 -3.31 -8.86 4.84
CA GLU A 50 -3.19 -7.91 5.95
C GLU A 50 -3.01 -6.46 5.48
N LEU A 51 -2.27 -6.25 4.38
CA LEU A 51 -1.99 -4.92 3.82
C LEU A 51 -3.27 -4.21 3.35
N ALA A 52 -4.25 -4.93 2.78
CA ALA A 52 -5.53 -4.35 2.39
C ALA A 52 -6.43 -4.04 3.59
N GLY A 53 -6.21 -4.72 4.71
CA GLY A 53 -6.94 -4.54 5.97
C GLY A 53 -6.36 -3.47 6.89
N ASP A 54 -5.22 -2.88 6.56
CA ASP A 54 -4.55 -1.86 7.37
C ASP A 54 -5.08 -0.44 7.04
N PRO A 55 -5.80 0.22 7.98
CA PRO A 55 -6.35 1.55 7.75
C PRO A 55 -5.28 2.63 7.51
N SER A 56 -4.05 2.44 7.98
CA SER A 56 -2.94 3.38 7.77
C SER A 56 -2.44 3.37 6.32
N LEU A 57 -2.66 2.27 5.59
CA LEU A 57 -2.24 2.10 4.20
C LEU A 57 -3.36 2.41 3.21
N THR A 58 -4.61 2.50 3.65
CA THR A 58 -5.79 2.72 2.79
C THR A 58 -5.64 3.95 1.89
N ARG A 59 -5.25 5.11 2.44
CA ARG A 59 -5.09 6.34 1.65
C ARG A 59 -3.97 6.23 0.61
N LEU A 60 -2.87 5.56 0.96
CA LEU A 60 -1.77 5.28 0.05
C LEU A 60 -2.25 4.42 -1.13
N LEU A 61 -2.93 3.31 -0.85
CA LEU A 61 -3.44 2.37 -1.87
C LEU A 61 -4.50 3.02 -2.77
N LEU A 62 -5.42 3.81 -2.19
CA LEU A 62 -6.39 4.57 -2.97
C LEU A 62 -5.72 5.57 -3.93
N GLY A 63 -4.68 6.27 -3.44
CA GLY A 63 -3.89 7.21 -4.23
C GLY A 63 -3.01 6.54 -5.29
N MET A 64 -2.65 5.26 -5.13
CA MET A 64 -2.04 4.43 -6.18
C MET A 64 -3.04 4.02 -7.27
N GLY A 65 -4.35 4.12 -7.01
CA GLY A 65 -5.40 3.73 -7.94
C GLY A 65 -6.14 2.45 -7.57
N LEU A 66 -5.83 1.82 -6.43
CA LEU A 66 -6.53 0.59 -6.03
C LEU A 66 -8.01 0.86 -5.74
N ARG A 67 -8.89 -0.05 -6.21
CA ARG A 67 -10.35 0.04 -6.00
C ARG A 67 -10.97 -1.22 -5.40
N GLN A 68 -10.26 -2.34 -5.38
CA GLN A 68 -10.74 -3.59 -4.80
C GLN A 68 -9.84 -3.99 -3.64
N PHE A 69 -10.46 -4.10 -2.46
CA PHE A 69 -9.80 -4.48 -1.21
C PHE A 69 -10.46 -5.76 -0.68
N SER A 70 -9.66 -6.74 -0.30
CA SER A 70 -10.13 -7.99 0.32
C SER A 70 -9.40 -8.21 1.65
N MET A 71 -10.15 -8.36 2.73
CA MET A 71 -9.59 -8.36 4.09
C MET A 71 -10.47 -9.19 5.05
N HIS A 72 -9.97 -9.40 6.27
CA HIS A 72 -10.75 -10.06 7.31
C HIS A 72 -11.96 -9.18 7.73
N PRO A 73 -13.16 -9.74 7.99
CA PRO A 73 -14.35 -8.96 8.31
C PRO A 73 -14.18 -7.93 9.43
N ALA A 74 -13.37 -8.24 10.44
CA ALA A 74 -13.06 -7.35 11.56
C ALA A 74 -12.40 -6.02 11.13
N GLN A 75 -11.74 -5.97 9.98
CA GLN A 75 -11.03 -4.78 9.46
C GLN A 75 -11.92 -3.91 8.56
N ILE A 76 -13.04 -4.45 8.07
CA ILE A 76 -13.88 -3.80 7.04
C ILE A 76 -14.35 -2.42 7.50
N LEU A 77 -14.81 -2.28 8.76
CA LEU A 77 -15.36 -1.01 9.24
C LEU A 77 -14.29 0.09 9.32
N ALA A 78 -13.10 -0.25 9.80
CA ALA A 78 -11.99 0.70 9.92
C ALA A 78 -11.49 1.16 8.55
N VAL A 79 -11.33 0.24 7.59
CA VAL A 79 -10.93 0.58 6.23
C VAL A 79 -12.04 1.36 5.51
N LYS A 80 -13.31 0.95 5.64
CA LYS A 80 -14.45 1.67 5.08
C LYS A 80 -14.50 3.11 5.56
N GLN A 81 -14.28 3.36 6.85
CA GLN A 81 -14.26 4.72 7.39
C GLN A 81 -13.18 5.58 6.69
N ARG A 82 -11.97 5.04 6.49
CA ARG A 82 -10.89 5.73 5.76
C ARG A 82 -11.24 5.99 4.30
N ILE A 83 -11.85 5.03 3.61
CA ILE A 83 -12.30 5.20 2.22
C ILE A 83 -13.34 6.32 2.13
N MET A 84 -14.33 6.35 3.03
CA MET A 84 -15.40 7.36 3.02
C MET A 84 -14.91 8.77 3.29
N GLN A 85 -13.73 8.93 3.90
CA GLN A 85 -13.10 10.22 4.22
C GLN A 85 -11.99 10.60 3.21
N ALA A 86 -11.77 9.79 2.18
CA ALA A 86 -10.69 9.98 1.22
C ALA A 86 -11.21 10.62 -0.07
N ASN A 87 -10.46 11.62 -0.57
CA ASN A 87 -10.65 12.12 -1.92
C ASN A 87 -9.53 11.59 -2.83
N CYS A 88 -9.87 10.69 -3.75
CA CYS A 88 -8.88 10.07 -4.63
C CYS A 88 -8.17 11.07 -5.56
N SER A 89 -8.83 12.15 -5.98
CA SER A 89 -8.22 13.15 -6.88
C SER A 89 -7.14 13.97 -6.15
N GLU A 90 -7.29 14.17 -4.84
CA GLU A 90 -6.31 14.84 -3.98
C GLU A 90 -5.18 13.89 -3.57
N LEU A 91 -5.50 12.62 -3.29
CA LEU A 91 -4.51 11.61 -2.87
C LEU A 91 -3.53 11.26 -3.99
N ALA A 92 -4.01 11.09 -5.22
CA ALA A 92 -3.18 10.65 -6.36
C ALA A 92 -1.90 11.49 -6.60
N PRO A 93 -1.94 12.84 -6.64
CA PRO A 93 -0.72 13.65 -6.80
C PRO A 93 0.20 13.63 -5.56
N ILE A 94 -0.33 13.43 -4.35
CA ILE A 94 0.47 13.31 -3.12
C ILE A 94 1.22 11.97 -3.12
N VAL A 95 0.50 10.87 -3.36
CA VAL A 95 1.07 9.52 -3.42
C VAL A 95 2.11 9.39 -4.54
N ARG A 96 1.87 9.98 -5.72
CA ARG A 96 2.88 10.02 -6.79
C ARG A 96 4.19 10.72 -6.39
N ARG A 97 4.16 11.69 -5.47
CA ARG A 97 5.36 12.34 -4.94
C ARG A 97 6.02 11.48 -3.87
N LEU A 98 5.23 10.90 -2.96
CA LEU A 98 5.70 9.98 -1.92
C LEU A 98 6.48 8.80 -2.53
N LEU A 99 5.96 8.20 -3.61
CA LEU A 99 6.58 7.05 -4.29
C LEU A 99 7.92 7.35 -4.98
N ARG A 100 8.35 8.62 -5.05
CA ARG A 100 9.67 9.00 -5.59
C ARG A 100 10.78 8.96 -4.53
N HIS A 101 10.44 8.70 -3.27
CA HIS A 101 11.43 8.56 -2.21
C HIS A 101 11.95 7.13 -2.17
N GLU A 102 13.27 6.98 -2.01
CA GLU A 102 13.95 5.69 -1.87
C GLU A 102 14.28 5.37 -0.40
N GLU A 103 14.22 6.38 0.48
CA GLU A 103 14.50 6.21 1.91
C GLU A 103 13.25 5.77 2.69
N PRO A 104 13.28 4.60 3.36
CA PRO A 104 12.13 4.08 4.09
C PRO A 104 11.65 5.00 5.23
N ALA A 105 12.56 5.76 5.86
CA ALA A 105 12.20 6.73 6.91
C ALA A 105 11.37 7.88 6.35
N LYS A 106 11.74 8.40 5.17
CA LYS A 106 11.03 9.49 4.50
C LYS A 106 9.68 9.04 3.98
N ILE A 107 9.57 7.81 3.48
CA ILE A 107 8.28 7.21 3.10
C ILE A 107 7.32 7.16 4.31
N ARG A 108 7.79 6.70 5.47
CA ARG A 108 6.99 6.67 6.71
C ARG A 108 6.53 8.05 7.14
N GLU A 109 7.44 9.03 7.16
CA GLU A 109 7.10 10.42 7.50
C GLU A 109 6.02 11.00 6.56
N GLN A 110 6.14 10.76 5.25
CA GLN A 110 5.14 11.22 4.28
C GLN A 110 3.81 10.47 4.42
N LEU A 111 3.83 9.19 4.79
CA LEU A 111 2.63 8.41 5.06
C LEU A 111 1.91 8.92 6.31
N GLU A 112 2.63 9.29 7.37
CA GLU A 112 2.04 9.92 8.55
C GLU A 112 1.37 11.24 8.18
N LYS A 113 2.04 12.10 7.40
CA LYS A 113 1.45 13.34 6.88
C LYS A 113 0.26 13.09 5.97
N LEU A 114 0.27 12.00 5.21
CA LEU A 114 -0.86 11.58 4.38
C LEU A 114 -2.06 11.17 5.24
N ASN A 115 -1.87 10.74 6.49
CA ASN A 115 -2.94 10.24 7.36
C ASN A 115 -3.38 11.22 8.46
N ALA A 116 -2.64 12.32 8.65
CA ALA A 116 -3.05 13.49 9.42
C ALA A 116 -4.31 14.15 8.81
#